data_AF-A0A820RKI4-F1
#
_entry.id   AF-A0A820RKI4-F1
#
_cell.length_a   1.000
_cell.length_b   1.000
_cell.length_c   1.000
_cell.angle_alpha   90.00
_cell.angle_beta   90.00
_cell.angle_gamma   90.00
#
_symmetry.space_group_name_H-M   'P 1'
#
loop_
_entity.id
_entity.type
_entity.pdbx_description
1 polymer ?
#
loop_
_entity_poly.entity_id
_entity_poly.type
_entity_poly.pdbx_seq_one_letter_code
_entity_poly.pdbx_strand_id
1 'polypeptide(L)'
;MESVDQEKRARKGCGKLYRVILNGYVIILDDEKYFGLSGDNVQCNQRYYTTNPLTTPSDVKYKKKKKFSPKLLVWMVMLSEGVSDIYVHKSEQAITSNICLNECINKRLLPFIEEHHKNNDFVFWPDKASAHYAGVVLDRLKEKKITIVPKSDNSPNVPQARPIETVWSFLKQKVYARNWTVKDLDSLARRIKIKAKRN
;
A
#
# COMPACT_ATOMS: atom_id res chain seq x y z
N MET A 1 11.92 10.71 16.27
CA MET A 1 12.16 12.16 16.06
C MET A 1 12.39 12.32 14.58
N GLU A 2 11.37 12.74 13.82
CA GLU A 2 11.57 13.04 12.39
C GLU A 2 12.55 14.21 12.28
N SER A 3 13.49 14.12 11.36
CA SER A 3 14.45 15.22 11.13
C SER A 3 13.67 16.44 10.65
N VAL A 4 13.99 17.63 11.14
CA VAL A 4 13.39 18.92 10.71
C VAL A 4 13.40 19.06 9.16
N ASP A 5 14.38 18.47 8.50
CA ASP A 5 14.49 18.46 7.04
C ASP A 5 13.47 17.53 6.35
N GLN A 6 13.07 16.44 7.01
CA GLN A 6 12.01 15.57 6.50
C GLN A 6 10.66 16.28 6.58
N GLU A 7 10.39 16.97 7.69
CA GLU A 7 9.15 17.74 7.87
C GLU A 7 9.03 18.87 6.83
N LYS A 8 10.10 19.65 6.63
CA LYS A 8 10.14 20.70 5.59
C LYS A 8 9.87 20.14 4.19
N ARG A 9 10.47 18.98 3.87
CA ARG A 9 10.24 18.28 2.59
C ARG A 9 8.81 17.79 2.45
N ALA A 10 8.24 17.21 3.50
CA ALA A 10 6.85 16.74 3.51
C ALA A 10 5.88 17.91 3.29
N ARG A 11 6.03 19.02 4.03
CA ARG A 11 5.21 20.23 3.85
C ARG A 11 5.28 20.77 2.42
N LYS A 12 6.50 20.89 1.87
CA LYS A 12 6.71 21.39 0.50
C LYS A 12 6.09 20.47 -0.55
N GLY A 13 6.31 19.15 -0.44
CA GLY A 13 5.75 18.15 -1.37
C GLY A 13 4.23 18.12 -1.32
N CYS A 14 3.64 18.14 -0.11
CA CYS A 14 2.19 18.16 0.06
C CYS A 14 1.59 19.43 -0.53
N GLY A 15 2.22 20.59 -0.35
CA GLY A 15 1.77 21.83 -0.98
C GLY A 15 1.80 21.80 -2.52
N LYS A 16 2.77 21.08 -3.12
CA LYS A 16 2.81 20.87 -4.58
C LYS A 16 1.68 19.96 -5.05
N LEU A 17 1.47 18.83 -4.38
CA LEU A 17 0.39 17.88 -4.69
C LEU A 17 -0.99 18.52 -4.51
N TYR A 18 -1.16 19.33 -3.48
CA TYR A 18 -2.40 20.08 -3.26
C TYR A 18 -2.72 21.02 -4.43
N ARG A 19 -1.72 21.72 -4.98
CA ARG A 19 -1.91 22.55 -6.18
C ARG A 19 -2.28 21.74 -7.42
N VAL A 20 -1.73 20.53 -7.58
CA VAL A 20 -2.12 19.63 -8.67
C VAL A 20 -3.61 19.29 -8.57
N ILE A 21 -4.08 18.93 -7.37
CA ILE A 21 -5.49 18.63 -7.10
C ILE A 21 -6.37 19.86 -7.37
N LEU A 22 -5.97 21.06 -6.91
CA LEU A 22 -6.72 22.30 -7.16
C LEU A 22 -6.84 22.65 -8.65
N ASN A 23 -5.90 22.21 -9.47
CA ASN A 23 -5.95 22.37 -10.92
C ASN A 23 -6.85 21.32 -11.62
N GLY A 24 -7.62 20.54 -10.86
CA GLY A 24 -8.58 19.57 -11.40
C GLY A 24 -7.98 18.20 -11.73
N TYR A 25 -6.70 17.96 -11.42
CA TYR A 25 -6.09 16.66 -11.68
C TYR A 25 -6.57 15.62 -10.67
N VAL A 26 -6.90 14.45 -11.19
CA VAL A 26 -7.20 13.28 -10.38
C VAL A 26 -5.90 12.56 -9.98
N ILE A 27 -5.80 12.16 -8.71
CA ILE A 27 -4.60 11.49 -8.19
C ILE A 27 -4.81 9.98 -8.20
N ILE A 28 -3.90 9.27 -8.87
CA ILE A 28 -3.80 7.83 -8.84
C ILE A 28 -2.70 7.45 -7.86
N LEU A 29 -3.02 6.62 -6.87
CA LEU A 29 -2.10 6.17 -5.83
C LEU A 29 -1.80 4.68 -6.00
N ASP A 30 -0.62 4.26 -5.60
CA ASP A 30 -0.34 2.85 -5.32
C ASP A 30 0.28 2.68 -3.94
N ASP A 31 0.39 1.43 -3.49
CA ASP A 31 1.09 1.08 -2.26
C ASP A 31 1.29 -0.45 -2.17
N GLU A 32 2.20 -0.89 -1.30
CA GLU A 32 2.38 -2.28 -0.91
C GLU A 32 1.95 -2.53 0.56
N LYS A 33 1.26 -3.65 0.81
CA LYS A 33 0.94 -4.09 2.16
C LYS A 33 1.26 -5.56 2.42
N TYR A 34 1.86 -5.81 3.57
CA TYR A 34 2.08 -7.17 4.07
C TYR A 34 0.84 -7.75 4.77
N PHE A 35 0.55 -9.00 4.44
CA PHE A 35 -0.44 -9.87 5.08
C PHE A 35 0.26 -11.11 5.65
N GLY A 36 -0.05 -11.46 6.90
CA GLY A 36 0.49 -12.64 7.56
C GLY A 36 -0.54 -13.77 7.62
N LEU A 37 -0.09 -14.93 8.11
CA LEU A 37 -0.94 -16.10 8.32
C LEU A 37 -2.04 -15.89 9.40
N SER A 38 -1.88 -14.89 10.28
CA SER A 38 -2.87 -14.49 11.28
C SER A 38 -3.07 -12.97 11.30
N GLY A 39 -4.24 -12.57 11.81
CA GLY A 39 -4.64 -11.16 12.00
C GLY A 39 -3.98 -10.48 13.19
N ASP A 40 -3.06 -11.14 13.89
CA ASP A 40 -2.33 -10.56 15.05
C ASP A 40 -1.46 -9.36 14.64
N ASN A 41 -1.21 -9.19 13.33
CA ASN A 41 -0.48 -8.05 12.78
C ASN A 41 -1.35 -6.81 12.57
N VAL A 42 -2.66 -6.87 12.82
CA VAL A 42 -3.54 -5.71 12.81
C VAL A 42 -3.32 -4.94 14.12
N GLN A 43 -2.96 -3.66 14.04
CA GLN A 43 -2.51 -2.86 15.19
C GLN A 43 -3.51 -2.81 16.36
N CYS A 44 -4.81 -2.85 16.06
CA CYS A 44 -5.85 -2.90 17.10
C CYS A 44 -5.87 -4.23 17.87
N ASN A 45 -5.48 -5.34 17.21
CA ASN A 45 -5.50 -6.69 17.77
C ASN A 45 -4.27 -6.99 18.64
N GLN A 46 -3.33 -6.05 18.77
CA GLN A 46 -2.10 -6.20 19.58
C GLN A 46 -2.22 -5.61 20.99
N ARG A 47 -3.37 -5.01 21.32
CA ARG A 47 -3.60 -4.39 22.63
C ARG A 47 -4.25 -5.39 23.59
N TYR A 48 -3.98 -5.23 24.88
CA TYR A 48 -4.68 -5.91 25.95
C TYR A 48 -5.34 -4.87 26.85
N TYR A 49 -6.43 -5.26 27.51
CA TYR A 49 -7.09 -4.43 28.50
C TYR A 49 -6.64 -4.87 29.90
N THR A 50 -6.32 -3.90 30.75
CA THR A 50 -6.02 -4.16 32.16
C THR A 50 -6.44 -2.98 33.03
N THR A 51 -6.85 -3.26 34.26
CA THR A 51 -7.07 -2.25 35.30
C THR A 51 -5.80 -1.96 36.10
N ASN A 52 -4.81 -2.86 36.09
CA ASN A 52 -3.54 -2.69 36.78
C ASN A 52 -2.37 -3.34 36.00
N PRO A 53 -1.53 -2.54 35.32
CA PRO A 53 -0.38 -3.06 34.59
C PRO A 53 0.64 -3.78 35.46
N LEU A 54 0.76 -3.50 36.77
CA LEU A 54 1.77 -4.13 37.62
C LEU A 54 1.44 -5.60 37.89
N THR A 55 0.17 -5.92 38.15
CA THR A 55 -0.29 -7.29 38.48
C THR A 55 -0.65 -8.12 37.25
N THR A 56 -0.65 -7.53 36.05
CA THR A 56 -1.04 -8.25 34.82
C THR A 56 -0.01 -9.33 34.49
N PRO A 57 -0.44 -10.56 34.18
CA PRO A 57 0.45 -11.66 33.81
C PRO A 57 1.33 -11.35 32.59
N SER A 58 2.56 -11.86 32.59
CA SER A 58 3.56 -11.61 31.54
C SER A 58 3.15 -12.16 30.17
N ASP A 59 2.39 -13.26 30.13
CA ASP A 59 1.85 -13.87 28.90
C ASP A 59 0.73 -13.03 28.25
N VAL A 60 0.04 -12.19 29.03
CA VAL A 60 -0.91 -11.19 28.53
C VAL A 60 -0.17 -9.94 28.04
N LYS A 61 0.86 -9.50 28.79
CA LYS A 61 1.67 -8.31 28.45
C LYS A 61 2.51 -8.51 27.20
N TYR A 62 3.09 -9.69 27.04
CA TYR A 62 4.15 -9.94 26.07
C TYR A 62 3.76 -11.09 25.14
N LYS A 63 3.46 -10.75 23.88
CA LYS A 63 3.37 -11.75 22.80
C LYS A 63 4.72 -11.90 22.11
N LYS A 64 5.28 -13.11 22.13
CA LYS A 64 6.49 -13.46 21.37
C LYS A 64 6.19 -13.36 19.87
N LYS A 65 6.94 -12.53 19.14
CA LYS A 65 6.86 -12.43 17.67
C LYS A 65 7.99 -13.26 17.05
N LYS A 66 7.66 -14.16 16.13
CA LYS A 66 8.67 -14.85 15.31
C LYS A 66 9.30 -13.83 14.36
N LYS A 67 10.64 -13.75 14.34
CA LYS A 67 11.43 -12.80 13.53
C LYS A 67 11.14 -12.92 12.02
N PHE A 68 10.88 -14.14 11.54
CA PHE A 68 10.59 -14.45 10.13
C PHE A 68 9.25 -15.18 10.01
N SER A 69 8.15 -14.48 10.28
CA SER A 69 6.82 -15.05 10.07
C SER A 69 6.47 -15.02 8.58
N PRO A 70 5.94 -16.12 7.99
CA PRO A 70 5.51 -16.14 6.60
C PRO A 70 4.50 -15.04 6.32
N LYS A 71 4.73 -14.29 5.24
CA LYS A 71 3.91 -13.14 4.84
C LYS A 71 3.86 -13.02 3.33
N LEU A 72 2.76 -12.48 2.84
CA LEU A 72 2.58 -12.08 1.44
C LEU A 72 2.66 -10.57 1.35
N LEU A 73 3.31 -10.06 0.31
CA LEU A 73 3.23 -8.67 -0.07
C LEU A 73 2.13 -8.53 -1.12
N VAL A 74 1.25 -7.57 -0.94
CA VAL A 74 0.14 -7.28 -1.84
C VAL A 74 0.30 -5.86 -2.35
N TRP A 75 0.17 -5.67 -3.65
CA TRP A 75 0.22 -4.35 -4.29
C TRP A 75 -1.10 -4.07 -5.00
N MET A 76 -1.56 -2.82 -4.97
CA MET A 76 -2.73 -2.37 -5.72
C MET A 76 -2.60 -0.88 -6.08
N VAL A 77 -3.42 -0.45 -7.03
CA VAL A 77 -3.63 0.96 -7.35
C VAL A 77 -5.01 1.38 -6.86
N MET A 78 -5.11 2.63 -6.42
CA MET A 78 -6.33 3.29 -5.96
C MET A 78 -6.55 4.60 -6.69
N LEU A 79 -7.83 4.91 -6.83
CA LEU A 79 -8.39 6.11 -7.42
C LEU A 79 -9.73 6.42 -6.73
N SER A 80 -10.28 7.62 -6.88
CA SER A 80 -11.55 8.00 -6.24
C SER A 80 -12.70 7.05 -6.59
N GLU A 81 -12.68 6.53 -7.81
CA GLU A 81 -13.68 5.68 -8.43
C GLU A 81 -13.51 4.21 -8.03
N GLY A 82 -12.36 3.82 -7.46
CA GLY A 82 -12.11 2.44 -7.06
C GLY A 82 -10.66 2.03 -6.91
N VAL A 83 -10.45 0.72 -6.93
CA VAL A 83 -9.13 0.09 -6.82
C VAL A 83 -8.94 -0.91 -7.95
N SER A 84 -7.70 -1.08 -8.38
CA SER A 84 -7.34 -2.05 -9.40
C SER A 84 -7.39 -3.48 -8.86
N ASP A 85 -7.25 -4.45 -9.77
CA ASP A 85 -6.86 -5.80 -9.39
C ASP A 85 -5.55 -5.82 -8.62
N ILE A 86 -5.45 -6.73 -7.65
CA ILE A 86 -4.27 -6.85 -6.78
C ILE A 86 -3.17 -7.71 -7.41
N TYR A 87 -1.92 -7.39 -7.09
CA TYR A 87 -0.78 -8.29 -7.26
C TYR A 87 -0.45 -8.93 -5.91
N VAL A 88 -0.26 -10.26 -5.90
CA VAL A 88 0.15 -10.99 -4.70
C VAL A 88 1.54 -11.54 -4.95
N HIS A 89 2.53 -10.95 -4.27
CA HIS A 89 3.92 -11.35 -4.31
C HIS A 89 4.18 -12.38 -3.22
N LYS A 90 4.54 -13.61 -3.64
CA LYS A 90 4.82 -14.74 -2.73
C LYS A 90 6.29 -14.88 -2.33
N SER A 91 7.19 -14.10 -2.93
CA SER A 91 8.61 -14.16 -2.58
C SER A 91 8.87 -13.43 -1.26
N GLU A 92 9.90 -13.88 -0.55
CA GLU A 92 10.43 -13.19 0.63
C GLU A 92 11.24 -11.93 0.26
N GLN A 93 11.56 -11.78 -1.04
CA GLN A 93 12.30 -10.63 -1.57
C GLN A 93 11.39 -9.43 -1.81
N ALA A 94 12.00 -8.24 -1.84
CA ALA A 94 11.31 -7.02 -2.22
C ALA A 94 10.94 -7.05 -3.72
N ILE A 95 9.91 -6.28 -4.09
CA ILE A 95 9.56 -6.06 -5.50
C ILE A 95 10.76 -5.44 -6.22
N THR A 96 11.23 -6.12 -7.27
CA THR A 96 12.27 -5.60 -8.17
C THR A 96 11.65 -4.65 -9.21
N SER A 97 12.49 -3.85 -9.88
CA SER A 97 12.04 -2.98 -10.98
C SER A 97 11.33 -3.75 -12.10
N ASN A 98 11.78 -4.96 -12.42
CA ASN A 98 11.15 -5.81 -13.44
C ASN A 98 9.77 -6.32 -13.01
N ILE A 99 9.60 -6.70 -11.75
CA ILE A 99 8.29 -7.08 -11.21
C ILE A 99 7.37 -5.87 -11.19
N CYS A 100 7.86 -4.72 -10.74
CA CYS A 100 7.13 -3.45 -10.77
C CYS A 100 6.64 -3.16 -12.18
N LEU A 101 7.52 -3.19 -13.19
CA LEU A 101 7.16 -2.94 -14.59
C LEU A 101 6.11 -3.94 -15.11
N ASN A 102 6.36 -5.24 -14.96
CA ASN A 102 5.54 -6.26 -15.60
C ASN A 102 4.23 -6.54 -14.88
N GLU A 103 4.24 -6.57 -13.55
CA GLU A 103 3.08 -6.94 -12.75
C GLU A 103 2.31 -5.72 -12.25
N CYS A 104 2.99 -4.69 -11.76
CA CYS A 104 2.33 -3.53 -11.18
C CYS A 104 1.90 -2.53 -12.29
N ILE A 105 2.82 -2.13 -13.15
CA ILE A 105 2.55 -1.13 -14.19
C ILE A 105 1.74 -1.74 -15.33
N ASN A 106 2.32 -2.70 -16.07
CA ASN A 106 1.75 -3.17 -17.33
C ASN A 106 0.44 -3.95 -17.17
N LYS A 107 0.33 -4.80 -16.14
CA LYS A 107 -0.84 -5.68 -15.96
C LYS A 107 -1.96 -5.06 -15.13
N ARG A 108 -1.71 -3.96 -14.41
CA ARG A 108 -2.66 -3.42 -13.43
C ARG A 108 -2.86 -1.92 -13.55
N LEU A 109 -1.81 -1.11 -13.42
CA LEU A 109 -1.95 0.36 -13.54
C LEU A 109 -2.49 0.76 -14.92
N LEU A 110 -1.87 0.29 -16.01
CA LEU A 110 -2.27 0.70 -17.36
C LEU A 110 -3.71 0.26 -17.70
N PRO A 111 -4.11 -1.02 -17.49
CA PRO A 111 -5.50 -1.43 -17.74
C PRO A 111 -6.50 -0.69 -16.86
N PHE A 112 -6.15 -0.43 -15.59
CA PHE A 112 -7.03 0.31 -14.67
C PHE A 112 -7.26 1.76 -15.10
N ILE A 113 -6.21 2.44 -15.60
CA ILE A 113 -6.34 3.79 -16.18
C ILE A 113 -7.22 3.74 -17.44
N GLU A 114 -7.01 2.75 -18.31
CA GLU A 114 -7.77 2.62 -19.55
C GLU A 114 -9.25 2.35 -19.31
N GLU A 115 -9.59 1.58 -18.27
CA GLU A 115 -10.97 1.26 -17.90
C GLU A 115 -11.70 2.47 -17.31
N HIS A 116 -11.03 3.25 -16.45
CA HIS A 116 -11.71 4.25 -15.63
C HIS A 116 -11.44 5.71 -16.02
N HIS A 117 -10.34 6.04 -16.72
CA HIS A 117 -9.86 7.42 -16.88
C HIS A 117 -9.39 7.78 -18.29
N LYS A 118 -10.20 7.49 -19.33
CA LYS A 118 -9.87 7.91 -20.71
C LYS A 118 -9.88 9.44 -20.92
N ASN A 119 -10.56 10.21 -20.08
CA ASN A 119 -10.88 11.63 -20.36
C ASN A 119 -10.45 12.63 -19.27
N ASN A 120 -9.87 12.18 -18.15
CA ASN A 120 -9.50 13.08 -17.05
C ASN A 120 -8.00 13.33 -17.04
N ASP A 121 -7.60 14.56 -16.72
CA ASP A 121 -6.21 14.85 -16.37
C ASP A 121 -5.87 14.15 -15.06
N PHE A 122 -4.89 13.26 -15.09
CA PHE A 122 -4.46 12.51 -13.91
C PHE A 122 -2.96 12.59 -13.66
N VAL A 123 -2.58 12.42 -12.40
CA VAL A 123 -1.19 12.27 -11.98
C VAL A 123 -1.04 10.99 -11.16
N PHE A 124 -0.08 10.17 -11.56
CA PHE A 124 0.33 9.00 -10.80
C PHE A 124 1.28 9.42 -9.67
N TRP A 125 0.85 9.23 -8.43
CA TRP A 125 1.63 9.46 -7.23
C TRP A 125 2.00 8.14 -6.55
N PRO A 126 3.13 7.52 -6.96
CA PRO A 126 3.53 6.25 -6.40
C PRO A 126 4.02 6.38 -4.96
N ASP A 127 4.17 5.24 -4.30
CA ASP A 127 5.01 5.11 -3.13
C ASP A 127 6.47 5.55 -3.44
N LYS A 128 7.30 5.75 -2.40
CA LYS A 128 8.67 6.28 -2.58
C LYS A 128 9.71 5.19 -2.84
N ALA A 129 9.31 3.93 -3.03
CA ALA A 129 10.24 2.83 -3.23
C ALA A 129 11.03 2.99 -4.54
N SER A 130 12.27 2.53 -4.51
CA SER A 130 13.19 2.70 -5.63
C SER A 130 12.73 1.98 -6.91
N ALA A 131 11.91 0.93 -6.80
CA ALA A 131 11.41 0.17 -7.94
C ALA A 131 10.54 1.03 -8.87
N HIS A 132 9.67 1.89 -8.32
CA HIS A 132 8.77 2.77 -9.09
C HIS A 132 9.51 3.88 -9.83
N TYR A 133 10.69 4.24 -9.35
CA TYR A 133 11.54 5.28 -9.94
C TYR A 133 12.73 4.70 -10.73
N ALA A 134 12.73 3.41 -11.01
CA ALA A 134 13.75 2.79 -11.87
C ALA A 134 13.59 3.26 -13.32
N GLY A 135 14.70 3.41 -14.06
CA GLY A 135 14.69 3.91 -15.44
C GLY A 135 13.69 3.18 -16.34
N VAL A 136 13.68 1.85 -16.31
CA VAL A 136 12.74 1.01 -17.09
C VAL A 136 11.26 1.28 -16.78
N VAL A 137 10.93 1.67 -15.55
CA VAL A 137 9.55 2.01 -15.16
C VAL A 137 9.23 3.43 -15.62
N LEU A 138 10.14 4.38 -15.42
CA LEU A 138 9.95 5.77 -15.87
C LEU A 138 9.82 5.87 -17.39
N ASP A 139 10.64 5.12 -18.14
CA ASP A 139 10.56 5.06 -19.60
C ASP A 139 9.22 4.52 -20.06
N ARG A 140 8.70 3.48 -19.39
CA ARG A 140 7.38 2.93 -19.69
C ARG A 140 6.25 3.92 -19.41
N LEU A 141 6.29 4.62 -18.27
CA LEU A 141 5.29 5.63 -17.93
C LEU A 141 5.33 6.79 -18.95
N LYS A 142 6.52 7.21 -19.35
CA LYS A 142 6.72 8.24 -20.39
C LYS A 142 6.17 7.79 -21.75
N GLU A 143 6.46 6.56 -22.18
CA GLU A 143 5.92 5.97 -23.42
C GLU A 143 4.39 5.99 -23.41
N LYS A 144 3.78 5.67 -22.26
CA LYS A 144 2.32 5.68 -22.07
C LYS A 144 1.73 7.04 -21.74
N LYS A 145 2.54 8.10 -21.79
CA LYS A 145 2.15 9.49 -21.50
C LYS A 145 1.50 9.65 -20.11
N ILE A 146 1.97 8.87 -19.13
CA ILE A 146 1.53 8.95 -17.74
C ILE A 146 2.40 9.96 -16.99
N THR A 147 1.78 11.01 -16.49
CA THR A 147 2.42 11.98 -15.61
C THR A 147 2.65 11.36 -14.24
N ILE A 148 3.91 11.28 -13.81
CA ILE A 148 4.32 10.76 -12.49
C ILE A 148 4.79 11.90 -11.59
N VAL A 149 4.47 11.83 -10.29
CA VAL A 149 5.05 12.72 -9.28
C VAL A 149 6.56 12.48 -9.17
N PRO A 150 7.41 13.46 -9.48
CA PRO A 150 8.86 13.30 -9.39
C PRO A 150 9.31 12.90 -7.98
N LYS A 151 10.36 12.08 -7.88
CA LYS A 151 10.87 11.59 -6.58
C LYS A 151 11.26 12.72 -5.62
N SER A 152 11.73 13.83 -6.15
CA SER A 152 12.07 15.06 -5.41
C SER A 152 10.85 15.74 -4.79
N ASP A 153 9.68 15.58 -5.40
CA ASP A 153 8.42 16.21 -5.01
C ASP A 153 7.48 15.25 -4.26
N ASN A 154 7.83 13.95 -4.22
CA ASN A 154 7.12 12.95 -3.45
C ASN A 154 7.40 13.12 -1.94
N SER A 155 6.38 13.56 -1.20
CA SER A 155 6.43 13.78 0.24
C SER A 155 6.82 12.51 1.00
N PRO A 156 7.91 12.53 1.79
CA PRO A 156 8.22 11.42 2.68
C PRO A 156 7.23 11.36 3.85
N ASN A 157 6.97 10.16 4.38
CA ASN A 157 6.32 9.92 5.67
C ASN A 157 4.94 10.59 5.87
N VAL A 158 4.10 10.64 4.83
CA VAL A 158 2.73 11.19 4.94
C VAL A 158 1.63 10.15 4.69
N PRO A 159 1.63 8.99 5.39
CA PRO A 159 0.59 7.97 5.17
C PRO A 159 -0.82 8.50 5.46
N GLN A 160 -0.97 9.49 6.35
CA GLN A 160 -2.27 10.10 6.65
C GLN A 160 -2.86 10.86 5.45
N ALA A 161 -2.02 11.29 4.50
CA ALA A 161 -2.44 11.95 3.27
C ALA A 161 -2.69 10.95 2.12
N ARG A 162 -2.56 9.64 2.37
CA ARG A 162 -2.73 8.59 1.35
C ARG A 162 -3.97 7.72 1.68
N PRO A 163 -5.14 7.99 1.06
CA PRO A 163 -6.38 7.24 1.29
C PRO A 163 -6.28 5.72 1.13
N ILE A 164 -5.32 5.23 0.34
CA ILE A 164 -5.06 3.78 0.15
C ILE A 164 -4.73 3.05 1.48
N GLU A 165 -4.20 3.76 2.49
CA GLU A 165 -3.99 3.20 3.83
C GLU A 165 -5.31 2.79 4.52
N THR A 166 -6.38 3.52 4.24
CA THR A 166 -7.73 3.19 4.72
C THR A 166 -8.28 1.97 3.99
N VAL A 167 -8.05 1.86 2.67
CA VAL A 167 -8.40 0.67 1.88
C VAL A 167 -7.72 -0.57 2.45
N TRP A 168 -6.42 -0.48 2.75
CA TRP A 168 -5.70 -1.59 3.37
C TRP A 168 -6.28 -2.00 4.72
N SER A 169 -6.70 -1.04 5.52
CA SER A 169 -7.33 -1.29 6.81
C SER A 169 -8.64 -2.07 6.65
N PHE A 170 -9.51 -1.66 5.72
CA PHE A 170 -10.74 -2.37 5.41
C PHE A 170 -10.49 -3.77 4.83
N LEU A 171 -9.53 -3.92 3.92
CA LEU A 171 -9.20 -5.21 3.35
C LEU A 171 -8.67 -6.17 4.43
N LYS A 172 -7.81 -5.69 5.34
CA LYS A 172 -7.33 -6.48 6.48
C LYS A 172 -8.48 -6.92 7.39
N GLN A 173 -9.42 -6.03 7.71
CA GLN A 173 -10.61 -6.40 8.48
C GLN A 173 -11.41 -7.51 7.79
N LYS A 174 -11.66 -7.38 6.47
CA LYS A 174 -12.36 -8.41 5.68
C LYS A 174 -11.62 -9.74 5.63
N VAL A 175 -10.29 -9.71 5.49
CA VAL A 175 -9.44 -10.90 5.45
C VAL A 175 -9.44 -11.58 6.82
N TYR A 176 -9.22 -10.88 7.91
CA TYR A 176 -9.10 -11.51 9.24
C TYR A 176 -10.41 -11.54 10.04
N ALA A 177 -11.54 -11.23 9.41
CA ALA A 177 -12.86 -11.30 10.02
C ALA A 177 -13.08 -12.65 10.74
N ARG A 178 -13.68 -12.59 11.94
CA ARG A 178 -13.93 -13.75 12.81
C ARG A 178 -12.65 -14.50 13.21
N ASN A 179 -11.57 -13.77 13.47
CA ASN A 179 -10.26 -14.31 13.85
C ASN A 179 -9.73 -15.37 12.88
N TRP A 180 -9.99 -15.17 11.58
CA TRP A 180 -9.55 -16.12 10.57
C TRP A 180 -8.02 -16.22 10.55
N THR A 181 -7.51 -17.45 10.55
CA THR A 181 -6.10 -17.79 10.47
C THR A 181 -5.90 -18.92 9.49
N VAL A 182 -4.66 -19.08 9.01
CA VAL A 182 -4.32 -20.09 8.01
C VAL A 182 -2.89 -20.58 8.20
N LYS A 183 -2.58 -21.77 7.68
CA LYS A 183 -1.25 -22.39 7.83
C LYS A 183 -0.33 -22.17 6.63
N ASP A 184 -0.90 -21.87 5.46
CA ASP A 184 -0.17 -21.75 4.21
C ASP A 184 -0.46 -20.43 3.47
N LEU A 185 0.51 -20.01 2.66
CA LEU A 185 0.45 -18.74 1.92
C LEU A 185 -0.51 -18.81 0.72
N ASP A 186 -0.80 -19.98 0.15
CA ASP A 186 -1.68 -20.09 -1.00
C ASP A 186 -3.14 -19.82 -0.64
N SER A 187 -3.59 -20.41 0.46
CA SER A 187 -4.90 -20.18 1.04
C SER A 187 -5.06 -18.72 1.49
N LEU A 188 -4.01 -18.10 2.05
CA LEU A 188 -3.99 -16.67 2.33
C LEU A 188 -4.16 -15.85 1.04
N ALA A 189 -3.39 -16.14 0.00
CA ALA A 189 -3.47 -15.44 -1.29
C ALA A 189 -4.87 -15.54 -1.92
N ARG A 190 -5.47 -16.74 -1.92
CA ARG A 190 -6.84 -16.95 -2.44
C ARG A 190 -7.85 -16.10 -1.67
N ARG A 191 -7.75 -16.09 -0.33
CA ARG A 191 -8.66 -15.30 0.50
C ARG A 191 -8.51 -13.80 0.26
N ILE A 192 -7.28 -13.29 0.18
CA ILE A 192 -7.02 -11.87 -0.11
C ILE A 192 -7.67 -11.50 -1.46
N LYS A 193 -7.47 -12.31 -2.51
CA LYS A 193 -8.10 -12.10 -3.82
C LYS A 193 -9.63 -12.06 -3.73
N ILE A 194 -10.25 -13.00 -3.02
CA ILE A 194 -11.71 -13.03 -2.83
C ILE A 194 -12.20 -11.78 -2.09
N LYS A 195 -11.49 -11.32 -1.07
CA LYS A 195 -11.90 -10.16 -0.26
C LYS A 195 -11.57 -8.80 -0.89
N ALA A 196 -10.63 -8.76 -1.83
CA ALA A 196 -10.27 -7.57 -2.59
C ALA A 196 -11.24 -7.28 -3.75
N LYS A 197 -11.88 -8.32 -4.31
CA LYS A 197 -12.93 -8.13 -5.33
C LYS A 197 -14.11 -7.35 -4.74
N ARG A 198 -14.63 -6.40 -5.52
CA ARG A 198 -15.89 -5.70 -5.24
C ARG A 198 -17.02 -6.75 -5.25
N ASN A 199 -17.77 -6.82 -4.16
CA ASN A 199 -19.12 -7.38 -4.17
C ASN A 199 -20.07 -6.26 -4.57
#